data_AF-A0A2V7TJR9-F1
#
_entry.id   AF-A0A2V7TJR9-F1
#
_cell.length_a   1.000
_cell.length_b   1.000
_cell.length_c   1.000
_cell.angle_alpha   90.00
_cell.angle_beta   90.00
_cell.angle_gamma   90.00
#
_symmetry.space_group_name_H-M   'P 1'
#
loop_
_entity.id
_entity.type
_entity.pdbx_description
1 polymer ?
#
loop_
_entity_poly.entity_id
_entity_poly.type
_entity_poly.pdbx_seq_one_letter_code
_entity_poly.pdbx_strand_id
1 'polypeptide(L)'
;MVEVVTEAQRPSSVCRELLAALEASEGRRKRRKRDTTPDAIGLAIKRDLLDRAVAADPDPDAFEAWLLEQCAAAGPAEGGMRAMALSIFEEWRLALAAGSFGDWLAQGAPSDDASRET
;
A
#
# COMPACT_ATOMS: atom_id res chain seq x y z
N MET A 1 -26.27 -2.77 -15.47
CA MET A 1 -26.00 -3.29 -14.12
C MET A 1 -24.76 -2.53 -13.67
N VAL A 2 -24.94 -1.41 -12.96
CA VAL A 2 -23.79 -0.63 -12.46
C VAL A 2 -23.32 -1.32 -11.19
N GLU A 3 -22.14 -1.93 -11.26
CA GLU A 3 -21.46 -2.47 -10.10
C GLU A 3 -21.16 -1.29 -9.19
N VAL A 4 -21.83 -1.23 -8.04
CA VAL A 4 -21.58 -0.19 -7.04
C VAL A 4 -20.26 -0.55 -6.38
N VAL A 5 -19.17 0.02 -6.90
CA VAL A 5 -17.88 0.00 -6.21
C VAL A 5 -18.10 0.75 -4.89
N THR A 6 -18.11 0.02 -3.78
CA THR A 6 -18.29 0.66 -2.46
C THR A 6 -17.08 1.58 -2.19
N GLU A 7 -17.25 2.68 -1.43
CA GLU A 7 -16.13 3.61 -1.18
C GLU A 7 -14.89 2.95 -0.55
N ALA A 8 -15.10 1.83 0.15
CA ALA A 8 -14.04 0.98 0.70
C ALA A 8 -13.21 0.23 -0.38
N GLN A 9 -13.73 0.11 -1.61
CA GLN A 9 -13.06 -0.55 -2.73
C GLN A 9 -12.31 0.44 -3.63
N ARG A 10 -12.41 1.75 -3.39
CA ARG A 10 -11.66 2.76 -4.16
C ARG A 10 -10.15 2.60 -3.88
N PRO A 11 -9.30 2.71 -4.91
CA PRO A 11 -7.85 2.65 -4.74
C PRO A 11 -7.32 3.60 -3.65
N SER A 12 -7.85 4.82 -3.56
CA SER A 12 -7.40 5.79 -2.55
C SER A 12 -7.69 5.35 -1.12
N SER A 13 -8.82 4.70 -0.85
CA SER A 13 -9.17 4.20 0.49
C SER A 13 -8.18 3.12 0.92
N VAL A 14 -8.01 2.09 0.09
CA VAL A 14 -7.07 1.00 0.39
C VAL A 14 -5.63 1.51 0.45
N CYS A 15 -5.23 2.46 -0.41
CA CYS A 15 -3.89 3.05 -0.36
C CYS A 15 -3.64 3.83 0.94
N ARG A 16 -4.66 4.52 1.51
CA ARG A 16 -4.55 5.15 2.84
C ARG A 16 -4.37 4.11 3.94
N GLU A 17 -5.11 3.00 3.88
CA GLU A 17 -5.00 1.94 4.88
C GLU A 17 -3.63 1.23 4.80
N LEU A 18 -3.12 1.00 3.58
CA LEU A 18 -1.77 0.48 3.34
C LEU A 18 -0.69 1.44 3.87
N LEU A 19 -0.86 2.76 3.73
CA LEU A 19 0.04 3.75 4.33
C LEU A 19 0.04 3.64 5.86
N ALA A 20 -1.13 3.59 6.50
CA ALA A 20 -1.23 3.42 7.94
C ALA A 20 -0.57 2.11 8.42
N ALA A 21 -0.77 1.03 7.66
CA ALA A 21 -0.15 -0.27 7.95
C ALA A 21 1.38 -0.24 7.82
N LEU A 22 1.89 0.49 6.84
CA LEU A 22 3.32 0.73 6.64
C LEU A 22 3.91 1.46 7.85
N GLU A 23 3.29 2.56 8.27
CA GLU A 23 3.74 3.38 9.39
C GLU A 23 3.74 2.61 10.72
N ALA A 24 2.70 1.83 10.98
CA ALA A 24 2.63 0.95 12.14
C ALA A 24 3.77 -0.09 12.14
N SER A 25 4.14 -0.61 10.96
CA SER A 25 5.22 -1.59 10.80
C SER A 25 6.61 -0.97 10.93
N GLU A 26 6.81 0.22 10.39
CA GLU A 26 8.06 0.98 10.53
C GLU A 26 8.32 1.41 11.97
N GLY A 27 7.29 1.85 12.71
CA GLY A 27 7.40 2.14 14.15
C GLY A 27 7.88 0.93 14.95
N ARG A 28 7.35 -0.26 14.65
CA ARG A 28 7.78 -1.54 15.23
C ARG A 28 9.23 -1.89 14.87
N ARG A 29 9.62 -1.69 13.60
CA ARG A 29 10.99 -1.97 13.14
C ARG A 29 12.02 -1.04 13.76
N LYS A 30 11.75 0.26 13.89
CA LYS A 30 12.66 1.22 14.56
C LYS A 30 12.97 0.83 16.01
N ARG A 31 12.05 0.16 16.71
CA ARG A 31 12.27 -0.41 18.06
C ARG A 31 13.32 -1.54 18.06
N ARG A 32 13.59 -2.19 16.92
CA ARG A 32 14.53 -3.31 16.76
C ARG A 32 15.80 -2.83 16.02
N LYS A 33 16.98 -2.91 16.66
CA LYS A 33 18.29 -2.54 16.08
C LYS A 33 18.69 -3.47 14.91
N ARG A 34 18.08 -3.33 13.74
CA ARG A 34 18.46 -4.07 12.52
C ARG A 34 18.74 -3.10 11.38
N ASP A 35 19.87 -3.30 10.72
CA ASP A 35 20.23 -2.55 9.52
C ASP A 35 19.44 -3.12 8.33
N THR A 36 18.49 -2.34 7.80
CA THR A 36 17.56 -2.76 6.72
C THR A 36 17.59 -1.80 5.54
N THR A 37 18.77 -1.28 5.20
CA THR A 37 18.97 -0.26 4.15
C THR A 37 18.30 -0.57 2.80
N PRO A 38 18.39 -1.79 2.20
CA PRO A 38 17.67 -2.08 0.95
C PRO A 38 16.15 -2.12 1.11
N ASP A 39 15.65 -2.50 2.28
CA ASP A 39 14.24 -2.45 2.63
C ASP A 39 13.77 -0.99 2.70
N ALA A 40 14.60 -0.08 3.22
CA ALA A 40 14.28 1.35 3.34
C ALA A 40 14.05 2.04 1.98
N ILE A 41 14.81 1.69 0.94
CA ILE A 41 14.63 2.28 -0.40
C ILE A 41 13.30 1.81 -1.02
N GLY A 42 13.02 0.50 -0.96
CA GLY A 42 11.75 -0.05 -1.46
C GLY A 42 10.55 0.52 -0.72
N LEU A 43 10.63 0.62 0.62
CA LEU A 43 9.60 1.23 1.44
C LEU A 43 9.37 2.72 1.11
N ALA A 44 10.44 3.48 0.88
CA ALA A 44 10.31 4.89 0.49
C ALA A 44 9.61 5.05 -0.86
N ILE A 45 9.96 4.23 -1.85
CA ILE A 45 9.29 4.21 -3.16
C ILE A 45 7.82 3.82 -3.01
N LYS A 46 7.52 2.78 -2.24
CA LYS A 46 6.14 2.34 -1.98
C LYS A 46 5.33 3.44 -1.30
N ARG A 47 5.89 4.12 -0.29
CA ARG A 47 5.24 5.23 0.41
C ARG A 47 4.92 6.39 -0.53
N ASP A 48 5.88 6.81 -1.36
CA ASP A 48 5.67 7.87 -2.36
C ASP A 48 4.58 7.49 -3.37
N LEU A 49 4.59 6.26 -3.88
CA LEU A 49 3.60 5.82 -4.85
C LEU A 49 2.18 5.72 -4.26
N LEU A 50 2.07 5.24 -3.01
CA LEU A 50 0.80 5.22 -2.28
C LEU A 50 0.26 6.63 -2.03
N ASP A 51 1.10 7.58 -1.61
CA ASP A 51 0.69 8.98 -1.40
C ASP A 51 0.14 9.61 -2.69
N ARG A 52 0.83 9.40 -3.82
CA ARG A 52 0.36 9.84 -5.14
C ARG A 52 -0.97 9.20 -5.52
N ALA A 53 -1.17 7.91 -5.24
CA ALA A 53 -2.42 7.21 -5.54
C ALA A 53 -3.58 7.77 -4.71
N VAL A 54 -3.32 8.08 -3.43
CA VAL A 54 -4.31 8.73 -2.54
C VAL A 54 -4.68 10.12 -3.04
N ALA A 55 -3.70 10.90 -3.51
CA ALA A 55 -3.93 12.24 -4.03
C ALA A 55 -4.66 12.22 -5.38
N ALA A 56 -4.34 11.25 -6.25
CA ALA A 56 -4.93 11.14 -7.58
C ALA A 56 -6.34 10.52 -7.57
N ASP A 57 -6.66 9.68 -6.56
CA ASP A 57 -7.90 8.89 -6.50
C ASP A 57 -8.29 8.26 -7.86
N PRO A 58 -7.41 7.44 -8.45
CA PRO A 58 -7.70 6.84 -9.74
C PRO A 58 -8.94 5.95 -9.66
N ASP A 59 -9.65 5.85 -10.78
CA ASP A 59 -10.77 4.91 -10.90
C ASP A 59 -10.26 3.47 -10.71
N PRO A 60 -11.01 2.59 -10.01
CA PRO A 60 -10.64 1.19 -9.83
C PRO A 60 -10.32 0.46 -11.14
N ASP A 61 -11.04 0.71 -12.23
CA ASP A 61 -10.79 0.08 -13.53
C ASP A 61 -9.51 0.63 -14.19
N ALA A 62 -9.15 1.87 -13.89
CA ALA A 62 -7.97 2.55 -14.40
C ALA A 62 -6.73 2.39 -13.50
N PHE A 63 -6.84 1.78 -12.33
CA PHE A 63 -5.79 1.83 -11.32
C PHE A 63 -4.50 1.13 -11.76
N GLU A 64 -4.60 -0.03 -12.41
CA GLU A 64 -3.44 -0.75 -12.96
C GLU A 64 -2.73 0.10 -14.02
N ALA A 65 -3.51 0.69 -14.94
CA ALA A 65 -2.97 1.56 -15.99
C ALA A 65 -2.26 2.78 -15.38
N TRP A 66 -2.89 3.43 -14.40
CA TRP A 66 -2.30 4.56 -13.69
C TRP A 66 -0.96 4.20 -13.04
N LEU A 67 -0.86 3.04 -12.37
CA LEU A 67 0.39 2.56 -11.78
C LEU A 67 1.50 2.34 -12.83
N LEU A 68 1.14 1.85 -14.02
CA LEU A 68 2.08 1.69 -15.13
C LEU A 68 2.58 3.04 -15.67
N GLU A 69 1.72 4.06 -15.73
CA GLU A 69 2.11 5.42 -16.11
C GLU A 69 3.12 6.01 -15.12
N GLN A 70 2.95 5.76 -13.82
CA GLN A 70 3.91 6.17 -12.80
C GLN A 70 5.28 5.50 -13.03
N CYS A 71 5.29 4.21 -13.36
CA CYS A 71 6.53 3.48 -13.66
C CYS A 71 7.26 4.06 -14.87
N ALA A 72 6.54 4.39 -15.94
CA ALA A 72 7.12 4.99 -17.15
C ALA A 72 7.72 6.38 -16.87
N ALA A 73 7.16 7.13 -15.92
CA ALA A 73 7.68 8.43 -15.50
C ALA A 73 8.95 8.34 -14.61
N ALA A 74 9.33 7.15 -14.13
CA ALA A 74 10.42 6.96 -13.16
C ALA A 74 11.84 7.05 -13.75
N GLY A 75 11.98 6.95 -15.07
CA GLY A 75 13.28 6.95 -15.75
C GLY A 75 14.22 5.84 -15.22
N PRO A 76 15.46 6.12 -14.81
CA PRO A 76 16.43 5.10 -14.39
C PRO A 76 16.02 4.32 -13.12
N ALA A 77 15.02 4.78 -12.36
CA ALA A 77 14.48 4.08 -11.19
C ALA A 77 13.32 3.11 -11.54
N GLU A 78 13.02 2.91 -12.82
CA GLU A 78 11.88 2.12 -13.32
C GLU A 78 11.77 0.74 -12.67
N GLY A 79 12.88 0.00 -12.52
CA GLY A 79 12.85 -1.36 -11.97
C GLY A 79 12.31 -1.43 -10.53
N GLY A 80 12.75 -0.51 -9.67
CA GLY A 80 12.27 -0.44 -8.27
C GLY A 80 10.84 0.08 -8.17
N MET A 81 10.49 1.09 -8.98
CA MET A 81 9.12 1.62 -9.04
C MET A 81 8.14 0.57 -9.55
N ARG A 82 8.51 -0.17 -10.60
CA ARG A 82 7.67 -1.24 -11.17
C ARG A 82 7.47 -2.40 -10.21
N ALA A 83 8.49 -2.79 -9.45
CA ALA A 83 8.33 -3.79 -8.40
C ALA A 83 7.34 -3.34 -7.31
N MET A 84 7.41 -2.07 -6.88
CA MET A 84 6.48 -1.54 -5.87
C MET A 84 5.07 -1.32 -6.42
N ALA A 85 4.93 -0.91 -7.68
CA ALA A 85 3.64 -0.78 -8.35
C ALA A 85 2.90 -2.13 -8.41
N LEU A 86 3.61 -3.21 -8.77
CA LEU A 86 3.04 -4.56 -8.77
C LEU A 86 2.60 -4.99 -7.36
N SER A 87 3.47 -4.80 -6.35
CA SER A 87 3.12 -5.09 -4.94
C SER A 87 1.84 -4.38 -4.51
N ILE A 88 1.75 -3.07 -4.75
CA ILE A 88 0.57 -2.27 -4.39
C ILE A 88 -0.68 -2.78 -5.10
N PHE A 89 -0.59 -3.10 -6.39
CA PHE A 89 -1.73 -3.62 -7.13
C PHE A 89 -2.21 -4.98 -6.61
N GLU A 90 -1.28 -5.88 -6.28
CA GLU A 90 -1.60 -7.17 -5.68
C GLU A 90 -2.27 -7.02 -4.31
N GLU A 91 -1.76 -6.12 -3.46
CA GLU A 91 -2.33 -5.83 -2.13
C GLU A 91 -3.72 -5.20 -2.24
N TRP A 92 -3.92 -4.30 -3.21
CA TRP A 92 -5.25 -3.73 -3.48
C TRP A 92 -6.23 -4.81 -3.90
N ARG A 93 -5.88 -5.67 -4.88
CA ARG A 93 -6.75 -6.80 -5.27
C ARG A 93 -6.99 -7.78 -4.12
N LEU A 94 -6.00 -8.00 -3.27
CA LEU A 94 -6.16 -8.84 -2.09
C LEU A 94 -7.16 -8.24 -1.10
N ALA A 95 -7.13 -6.93 -0.85
CA ALA A 95 -8.09 -6.24 0.01
C ALA A 95 -9.53 -6.38 -0.53
N LEU A 96 -9.71 -6.38 -1.85
CA LEU A 96 -11.01 -6.62 -2.48
C LEU A 96 -11.45 -8.09 -2.38
N ALA A 97 -10.52 -9.03 -2.55
CA ALA A 97 -10.83 -10.46 -2.62
C ALA A 97 -10.96 -11.13 -1.24
N ALA A 98 -10.22 -10.63 -0.24
CA ALA A 98 -10.14 -11.20 1.10
C ALA A 98 -10.62 -10.18 2.14
N GLY A 99 -11.91 -10.28 2.51
CA GLY A 99 -12.51 -9.38 3.50
C GLY A 99 -11.78 -9.35 4.84
N SER A 100 -11.13 -10.44 5.26
CA SER A 100 -10.31 -10.47 6.48
C SER A 100 -9.03 -9.62 6.37
N PHE A 101 -8.44 -9.53 5.18
CA PHE A 101 -7.28 -8.65 4.96
C PHE A 101 -7.72 -7.18 4.90
N GLY A 102 -8.83 -6.89 4.23
CA GLY A 102 -9.43 -5.56 4.22
C GLY A 102 -9.81 -5.09 5.63
N ASP A 103 -10.48 -5.93 6.42
CA ASP A 103 -10.85 -5.63 7.81
C ASP A 103 -9.62 -5.38 8.70
N TRP A 104 -8.55 -6.15 8.50
CA TRP A 104 -7.28 -5.95 9.21
C TRP A 104 -6.60 -4.62 8.81
N LEU A 105 -6.67 -4.23 7.53
CA LEU A 105 -6.19 -2.93 7.04
C LEU A 105 -6.99 -1.77 7.64
N ALA A 106 -8.33 -1.89 7.71
CA ALA A 106 -9.21 -0.88 8.30
C ALA A 106 -8.94 -0.64 9.79
N GLN A 107 -8.43 -1.67 10.48
CA GLN A 107 -7.99 -1.56 11.88
C GLN A 107 -6.58 -0.97 12.04
N GLY A 108 -5.93 -0.56 10.95
CA GLY A 108 -4.58 0.00 10.98
C GLY A 108 -3.49 -1.06 11.13
N ALA A 109 -3.73 -2.28 10.63
CA ALA A 109 -2.78 -3.39 10.63
C ALA A 109 -2.21 -3.73 12.02
N PRO A 110 -3.08 -4.03 13.01
CA PRO A 110 -2.67 -4.36 14.36
C PRO A 110 -1.72 -5.57 14.39
N SER A 111 -0.76 -5.54 15.31
CA SER A 111 0.20 -6.63 15.55
C SER A 111 -0.32 -7.51 16.69
N ASP A 112 -0.25 -8.84 16.56
CA ASP A 112 -0.54 -9.76 17.67
C ASP A 112 0.38 -9.49 18.89
N ASP A 113 1.63 -9.09 18.62
CA ASP A 113 2.65 -8.68 19.60
C ASP A 113 2.26 -7.43 20.44
N ALA A 114 1.35 -6.58 19.94
CA ALA A 114 0.91 -5.36 20.63
C ALA A 114 -0.08 -5.62 21.77
N SER A 115 -0.75 -6.77 21.77
CA SER A 115 -1.77 -7.15 22.75
C SER A 115 -1.17 -7.62 24.09
N ARG A 116 0.17 -7.61 24.24
CA ARG A 116 0.87 -8.20 25.40
C ARG A 116 1.44 -7.20 26.41
N GLU A 117 1.27 -5.90 26.18
CA GLU A 117 1.65 -4.85 27.14
C GLU A 117 0.36 -4.38 27.86
N THR A 118 0.01 -5.05 28.98
CA THR A 118 -1.03 -4.67 29.96
C THR A 118 -0.38 -4.10 31.21
#